data_AF-A0A356FYT0-F1
#
_entry.id   AF-A0A356FYT0-F1
#
_cell.length_a   1.000
_cell.length_b   1.000
_cell.length_c   1.000
_cell.angle_alpha   90.00
_cell.angle_beta   90.00
_cell.angle_gamma   90.00
#
_symmetry.space_group_name_H-M   'P 1'
#
loop_
_entity.id
_entity.type
_entity.pdbx_description
1 polymer ?
#
loop_
_entity_poly.entity_id
_entity_poly.type
_entity_poly.pdbx_seq_one_letter_code
_entity_poly.pdbx_strand_id
1 'polypeptide(L)'
;MNAENTDNRYRITLYIDTPSPMLKPGLAPFSVSGHAFVGLSDGKAEERWGYTHSDFSDSKLKMLVNVIRGSQGQMNKEDANSPYHEAIVWNVSEAQYKAAQAEIKKQRENPGTYKLFERNCSTVATSVLQAAGIQDIPSGKLSMSPYGWALKKRVMLAKRRMEAAVFKVKNTIKAAFGKKKVPNTKLLASLRAKPVPVSIRQGIKSAQADYRAQETQPLNVKRILMNMAAGR
;
A
#
# COMPACT_ATOMS: atom_id res chain seq x y z
N MET A 1 -5.98 -34.15 -7.24
CA MET A 1 -5.01 -33.07 -6.92
C MET A 1 -5.71 -32.04 -6.06
N ASN A 2 -5.46 -32.11 -4.76
CA ASN A 2 -6.08 -31.24 -3.77
C ASN A 2 -5.59 -29.81 -3.98
N ALA A 3 -6.52 -28.87 -4.13
CA ALA A 3 -6.22 -27.45 -4.05
C ALA A 3 -5.70 -27.18 -2.64
N GLU A 4 -4.39 -26.97 -2.51
CA GLU A 4 -3.82 -26.44 -1.28
C GLU A 4 -4.60 -25.18 -0.91
N ASN A 5 -5.32 -25.30 0.21
CA ASN A 5 -5.88 -24.19 0.94
C ASN A 5 -4.70 -23.42 1.53
N THR A 6 -4.03 -22.60 0.72
CA THR A 6 -3.04 -21.65 1.21
C THR A 6 -3.79 -20.63 2.04
N ASP A 7 -3.79 -20.90 3.34
CA ASP A 7 -4.19 -19.99 4.38
C ASP A 7 -3.33 -18.72 4.24
N ASN A 8 -3.86 -17.72 3.51
CA ASN A 8 -3.26 -16.41 3.19
C ASN A 8 -3.15 -15.55 4.47
N ARG A 9 -2.47 -16.09 5.48
CA ARG A 9 -2.27 -15.46 6.79
C ARG A 9 -1.24 -14.35 6.67
N TYR A 10 -0.15 -14.61 5.96
CA TYR A 10 0.93 -13.66 5.78
C TYR A 10 0.59 -12.62 4.72
N ARG A 11 0.76 -11.35 5.08
CA ARG A 11 0.52 -10.20 4.21
C ARG A 11 1.60 -9.15 4.41
N ILE A 12 1.94 -8.49 3.31
CA ILE A 12 2.69 -7.24 3.32
C ILE A 12 1.76 -6.15 2.80
N THR A 13 1.68 -5.04 3.50
CA THR A 13 0.86 -3.88 3.11
C THR A 13 1.77 -2.68 2.93
N LEU A 14 1.68 -2.01 1.78
CA LEU A 14 2.24 -0.67 1.61
C LEU A 14 1.12 0.33 1.90
N TYR A 15 1.30 1.12 2.94
CA TYR A 15 0.44 2.24 3.30
C TYR A 15 1.00 3.52 2.68
N ILE A 16 0.11 4.34 2.13
CA ILE A 16 0.47 5.56 1.42
C ILE A 16 -0.42 6.69 1.94
N ASP A 17 0.22 7.61 2.66
CA ASP A 17 -0.33 8.93 2.87
C ASP A 17 -0.11 9.75 1.60
N THR A 18 -1.19 9.91 0.85
CA THR A 18 -1.15 10.48 -0.50
C THR A 18 -0.92 11.99 -0.41
N PRO A 19 0.06 12.54 -1.15
CA PRO A 19 0.29 13.99 -1.15
C PRO A 19 -0.99 14.78 -1.45
N SER A 20 -1.23 15.87 -0.71
CA SER A 20 -2.47 16.67 -0.82
C SER A 20 -2.85 17.09 -2.25
N PRO A 21 -1.91 17.46 -3.15
CA PRO A 21 -2.25 17.80 -4.53
C PRO A 21 -2.97 16.68 -5.28
N MET A 22 -2.74 15.42 -4.90
CA MET A 22 -3.40 14.25 -5.49
C MET A 22 -4.76 13.92 -4.86
N LEU A 23 -5.09 14.53 -3.72
CA LEU A 23 -6.35 14.38 -3.00
C LEU A 23 -7.35 15.49 -3.36
N LYS A 24 -6.86 16.74 -3.44
CA LYS A 24 -7.62 17.93 -3.84
C LYS A 24 -6.76 18.77 -4.80
N PRO A 25 -6.82 18.50 -6.11
CA PRO A 25 -6.09 19.28 -7.10
C PRO A 25 -6.52 20.76 -6.98
N GLY A 26 -5.58 21.67 -6.72
CA GLY A 26 -5.83 23.13 -6.72
C GLY A 26 -5.74 23.87 -5.39
N LEU A 27 -5.61 23.19 -4.23
CA LEU A 27 -5.66 23.86 -2.91
C LEU A 27 -4.31 24.01 -2.17
N ALA A 28 -3.23 23.35 -2.58
CA ALA A 28 -1.89 23.55 -2.00
C ALA A 28 -0.78 22.93 -2.86
N PRO A 29 -0.19 23.66 -3.83
CA PRO A 29 0.82 23.13 -4.76
C PRO A 29 2.17 22.74 -4.11
N PHE A 30 2.39 23.09 -2.83
CA PHE A 30 3.68 22.91 -2.14
C PHE A 30 3.70 21.83 -1.05
N SER A 31 2.60 21.09 -0.84
CA SER A 31 2.60 19.97 0.13
C SER A 31 3.16 18.70 -0.53
N VAL A 32 4.49 18.60 -0.56
CA VAL A 32 5.24 17.41 -1.00
C VAL A 32 5.20 16.29 0.07
N SER A 33 4.58 16.56 1.22
CA SER A 33 4.58 15.74 2.43
C SER A 33 3.63 14.54 2.39
N GLY A 34 3.77 13.69 1.37
CA GLY A 34 3.23 12.34 1.49
C GLY A 34 4.11 11.49 2.42
N HIS A 35 3.58 10.37 2.88
CA HIS A 35 4.30 9.37 3.66
C HIS A 35 4.06 7.97 3.10
N ALA A 36 5.03 7.08 3.27
CA ALA A 36 4.91 5.69 2.84
C ALA A 36 5.54 4.79 3.89
N PHE A 37 4.82 3.75 4.30
CA PHE A 37 5.27 2.82 5.33
C PHE A 37 4.74 1.42 5.07
N VAL A 38 5.37 0.42 5.69
CA VAL A 38 5.09 -0.99 5.44
C VAL A 38 4.45 -1.65 6.66
N GLY A 39 3.39 -2.41 6.44
CA GLY A 39 2.79 -3.31 7.41
C GLY A 39 3.16 -4.76 7.11
N LEU A 40 3.53 -5.51 8.14
CA LEU A 40 3.72 -6.96 8.09
C LEU A 40 2.66 -7.60 8.97
N SER A 41 1.79 -8.42 8.37
CA SER A 41 0.75 -9.17 9.08
C SER A 41 1.00 -10.65 8.97
N ASP A 42 0.96 -11.38 10.09
CA ASP A 42 1.02 -12.85 10.14
C ASP A 42 -0.36 -13.51 10.21
N GLY A 43 -1.43 -12.72 10.13
CA GLY A 43 -2.82 -13.15 10.20
C GLY A 43 -3.41 -13.10 11.61
N LYS A 44 -2.58 -12.89 12.63
CA LYS A 44 -2.99 -12.66 14.02
C LYS A 44 -2.75 -11.21 14.44
N ALA A 45 -1.58 -10.68 14.11
CA ALA A 45 -1.17 -9.32 14.40
C ALA A 45 -0.61 -8.64 13.15
N GLU A 46 -0.60 -7.31 13.15
CA GLU A 46 0.09 -6.50 12.14
C GLU A 46 1.06 -5.55 12.85
N GLU A 47 2.32 -5.55 12.42
CA GLU A 47 3.29 -4.53 12.80
C GLU A 47 3.50 -3.57 11.63
N ARG A 48 3.58 -2.27 11.92
CA ARG A 48 3.78 -1.23 10.91
C ARG A 48 5.08 -0.50 11.17
N TRP A 49 5.80 -0.17 10.10
CA TRP A 49 7.15 0.38 10.17
C TRP A 49 7.37 1.46 9.12
N GLY A 50 7.86 2.61 9.57
CA GLY A 50 8.14 3.78 8.76
C GLY A 50 9.56 4.26 8.95
N TYR A 51 10.12 4.84 7.89
CA TYR A 51 11.47 5.40 7.90
C TYR A 51 11.42 6.92 7.81
N THR A 52 12.08 7.59 8.76
CA THR A 52 12.08 9.05 8.91
C THR A 52 13.48 9.57 9.24
N HIS A 53 13.63 10.88 9.33
CA HIS A 53 14.78 11.52 9.95
C HIS A 53 14.57 11.64 11.47
N SER A 54 15.67 11.75 12.22
CA SER A 54 15.68 11.97 13.67
C SER A 54 15.88 13.44 14.07
N ASP A 55 16.18 14.31 13.10
CA ASP A 55 16.41 15.75 13.34
C ASP A 55 15.09 16.53 13.30
N PHE A 56 14.47 16.72 14.47
CA PHE A 56 13.26 17.51 14.66
C PHE A 56 13.60 18.93 15.13
N SER A 57 14.30 19.70 14.28
CA SER A 57 14.58 21.12 14.54
C SER A 57 13.28 21.96 14.56
N ASP A 58 13.14 22.85 15.55
CA ASP A 58 12.01 23.79 15.67
C ASP A 58 11.84 24.71 14.45
N SER A 59 12.94 24.99 13.74
CA SER A 59 12.91 25.69 12.47
C SER A 59 12.62 24.74 11.31
N LYS A 60 11.43 24.90 10.68
CA LYS A 60 11.01 24.14 9.49
C LYS A 60 11.98 24.28 8.31
N LEU A 61 12.56 25.47 8.12
CA LEU A 61 13.51 25.71 7.04
C LEU A 61 14.82 24.93 7.28
N LYS A 62 15.32 24.97 8.52
CA LYS A 62 16.52 24.22 8.90
C LYS A 62 16.30 22.71 8.78
N MET A 63 15.15 22.23 9.24
CA MET A 63 14.73 20.84 9.06
C MET A 63 14.69 20.47 7.57
N LEU A 64 14.06 21.29 6.71
CA LEU A 64 14.02 21.05 5.27
C LEU A 64 15.42 20.97 4.65
N VAL A 65 16.31 21.89 4.99
CA VAL A 65 17.70 21.87 4.51
C VAL A 65 18.42 20.60 4.97
N ASN A 66 18.23 20.19 6.22
CA ASN A 66 18.86 18.99 6.77
C ASN A 66 18.33 17.70 6.11
N VAL A 67 17.03 17.59 5.84
CA VAL A 67 16.50 16.42 5.13
C VAL A 67 16.90 16.40 3.65
N ILE A 68 17.19 17.55 3.04
CA ILE A 68 17.73 17.61 1.66
C ILE A 68 19.21 17.20 1.64
N ARG A 69 20.03 17.77 2.54
CA ARG A 69 21.48 17.51 2.60
C ARG A 69 21.81 16.11 3.15
N GLY A 70 21.01 15.64 4.07
CA GLY A 70 21.24 14.41 4.82
C GLY A 70 21.10 14.65 6.31
N SER A 71 20.32 13.80 6.96
CA SER A 71 20.17 13.74 8.43
C SER A 71 20.21 12.29 8.87
N GLN A 72 20.43 12.03 10.16
CA GLN A 72 20.41 10.67 10.67
C GLN A 72 19.03 10.05 10.47
N GLY A 73 18.99 8.93 9.75
CA GLY A 73 17.78 8.17 9.50
C GLY A 73 17.36 7.36 10.71
N GLN A 74 16.09 6.97 10.73
CA GLN A 74 15.50 6.20 11.81
C GLN A 74 14.35 5.34 11.28
N MET A 75 14.33 4.06 11.66
CA MET A 75 13.25 3.13 11.35
C MET A 75 12.41 2.91 12.62
N ASN A 76 11.20 3.46 12.63
CA ASN A 76 10.31 3.47 13.79
C ASN A 76 9.07 2.62 13.55
N LYS A 77 8.50 2.10 14.65
CA LYS A 77 7.15 1.54 14.60
C LYS A 77 6.19 2.68 14.29
N GLU A 78 5.31 2.46 13.32
CA GLU A 78 4.19 3.34 13.05
C GLU A 78 3.07 3.02 14.01
N ASP A 79 2.38 4.07 14.47
CA ASP A 79 1.19 3.90 15.29
C ASP A 79 0.09 3.21 14.46
N ALA A 80 -0.81 2.48 15.12
CA ALA A 80 -2.04 2.00 14.50
C ALA A 80 -2.86 3.16 13.89
N ASN A 81 -2.71 4.37 14.46
CA ASN A 81 -3.39 5.60 14.08
C ASN A 81 -2.62 6.45 13.06
N SER A 82 -1.48 6.00 12.53
CA SER A 82 -0.73 6.75 11.51
C SER A 82 -1.56 6.95 10.24
N PRO A 83 -1.65 8.17 9.70
CA PRO A 83 -2.51 8.47 8.56
C PRO A 83 -2.05 7.84 7.27
N TYR A 84 -3.04 7.33 6.54
CA TYR A 84 -2.88 6.87 5.17
C TYR A 84 -4.20 7.02 4.41
N HIS A 85 -4.08 7.30 3.12
CA HIS A 85 -5.22 7.48 2.22
C HIS A 85 -5.42 6.26 1.31
N GLU A 86 -4.31 5.60 0.98
CA GLU A 86 -4.26 4.50 0.03
C GLU A 86 -3.41 3.37 0.58
N ALA A 87 -3.71 2.14 0.17
CA ALA A 87 -2.89 0.98 0.51
C ALA A 87 -2.80 -0.01 -0.66
N ILE A 88 -1.72 -0.79 -0.69
CA ILE A 88 -1.58 -1.96 -1.55
C ILE A 88 -1.28 -3.16 -0.66
N VAL A 89 -2.10 -4.21 -0.75
CA VAL A 89 -1.94 -5.42 0.05
C VAL A 89 -1.48 -6.57 -0.83
N TRP A 90 -0.38 -7.22 -0.45
CA TRP A 90 0.12 -8.45 -1.05
C TRP A 90 -0.12 -9.61 -0.08
N ASN A 91 -0.76 -10.68 -0.56
CA ASN A 91 -0.72 -11.98 0.13
C ASN A 91 0.60 -12.63 -0.25
N VAL A 92 1.37 -13.07 0.74
CA VAL A 92 2.75 -13.53 0.55
C VAL A 92 2.98 -14.88 1.21
N SER A 93 4.04 -15.57 0.82
CA SER A 93 4.49 -16.76 1.56
C SER A 93 5.17 -16.36 2.88
N GLU A 94 5.30 -17.33 3.79
CA GLU A 94 6.06 -17.13 5.04
C GLU A 94 7.51 -16.72 4.78
N ALA A 95 8.15 -17.28 3.74
CA ALA A 95 9.53 -16.94 3.38
C ALA A 95 9.66 -15.47 2.95
N GLN A 96 8.71 -14.98 2.14
CA GLN A 96 8.67 -13.57 1.74
C GLN A 96 8.41 -12.65 2.94
N TYR A 97 7.51 -13.05 3.84
CA TYR A 97 7.24 -12.33 5.09
C TYR A 97 8.51 -12.22 5.96
N LYS A 98 9.22 -13.33 6.19
CA LYS A 98 10.47 -13.35 6.96
C LYS A 98 11.56 -12.52 6.30
N ALA A 99 11.65 -12.51 4.96
CA ALA A 99 12.60 -11.69 4.23
C ALA A 99 12.32 -10.18 4.40
N ALA A 100 11.06 -9.75 4.33
CA ALA A 100 10.69 -8.37 4.67
C ALA A 100 11.04 -8.03 6.13
N GLN A 101 10.75 -8.93 7.06
CA GLN A 101 11.05 -8.72 8.48
C GLN A 101 12.56 -8.58 8.73
N ALA A 102 13.38 -9.41 8.08
CA ALA A 102 14.83 -9.33 8.15
C ALA A 102 15.36 -8.00 7.60
N GLU A 103 14.80 -7.52 6.48
CA GLU A 103 15.17 -6.23 5.92
C GLU A 103 14.78 -5.08 6.87
N ILE A 104 13.58 -5.10 7.45
CA ILE A 104 13.19 -4.10 8.47
C ILE A 104 14.17 -4.11 9.65
N LYS A 105 14.53 -5.29 10.17
CA LYS A 105 15.50 -5.42 11.27
C LYS A 105 16.85 -4.81 10.89
N LYS A 106 17.36 -5.12 9.69
CA LYS A 106 18.60 -4.53 9.16
C LYS A 106 18.53 -3.00 9.08
N GLN A 107 17.40 -2.45 8.61
CA GLN A 107 17.19 -1.00 8.54
C GLN A 107 17.07 -0.35 9.93
N ARG A 108 16.65 -1.09 10.96
CA ARG A 108 16.63 -0.59 12.34
C ARG A 108 18.01 -0.56 12.97
N GLU A 109 18.79 -1.62 12.76
CA GLU A 109 20.15 -1.75 13.28
C GLU A 109 21.10 -0.77 12.59
N ASN A 110 20.90 -0.54 11.29
CA ASN A 110 21.71 0.34 10.46
C ASN A 110 20.83 1.26 9.60
N PRO A 111 20.20 2.28 10.19
CA PRO A 111 19.26 3.13 9.47
C PRO A 111 19.93 4.02 8.42
N GLY A 112 21.21 4.33 8.58
CA GLY A 112 21.97 5.17 7.66
C GLY A 112 21.45 6.61 7.64
N THR A 113 21.61 7.28 6.50
CA THR A 113 21.27 8.70 6.34
C THR A 113 19.92 8.86 5.63
N TYR A 114 19.01 9.62 6.23
CA TYR A 114 17.81 10.09 5.57
C TYR A 114 18.14 11.22 4.60
N LYS A 115 17.69 11.09 3.36
CA LYS A 115 17.75 12.14 2.32
C LYS A 115 16.45 12.16 1.52
N LEU A 116 15.79 13.31 1.48
CA LEU A 116 14.46 13.47 0.88
C LEU A 116 14.37 12.96 -0.56
N PHE A 117 15.44 13.11 -1.36
CA PHE A 117 15.47 12.73 -2.77
C PHE A 117 16.36 11.53 -3.10
N GLU A 118 16.87 10.80 -2.10
CA GLU A 118 17.73 9.63 -2.34
C GLU A 118 17.31 8.43 -1.49
N ARG A 119 17.11 8.66 -0.18
CA ARG A 119 16.82 7.62 0.81
C ARG A 119 15.79 8.15 1.81
N ASN A 120 14.53 7.98 1.47
CA ASN A 120 13.36 8.44 2.22
C ASN A 120 12.41 7.27 2.55
N CYS A 121 11.26 7.58 3.13
CA CYS A 121 10.24 6.61 3.51
C CYS A 121 9.82 5.69 2.36
N SER A 122 9.64 6.23 1.14
CA SER A 122 9.24 5.46 -0.04
C SER A 122 10.33 4.54 -0.56
N THR A 123 11.59 4.98 -0.56
CA THR A 123 12.70 4.13 -1.00
C THR A 123 12.98 2.99 -0.02
N VAL A 124 12.84 3.24 1.29
CA VAL A 124 13.02 2.19 2.31
C VAL A 124 11.84 1.23 2.30
N ALA A 125 10.60 1.71 2.16
CA ALA A 125 9.45 0.84 1.93
C ALA A 125 9.65 -0.03 0.67
N THR A 126 10.20 0.56 -0.39
CA THR A 126 10.55 -0.16 -1.62
C THR A 126 11.60 -1.25 -1.39
N SER A 127 12.66 -0.97 -0.62
CA SER A 127 13.70 -1.97 -0.34
C SER A 127 13.16 -3.16 0.46
N VAL A 128 12.24 -2.92 1.41
CA VAL A 128 11.53 -3.99 2.14
C VAL A 128 10.70 -4.86 1.19
N LEU A 129 9.94 -4.24 0.28
CA LEU A 129 9.15 -4.97 -0.72
C LEU A 129 10.06 -5.78 -1.67
N GLN A 130 11.19 -5.22 -2.09
CA GLN A 130 12.17 -5.89 -2.95
C GLN A 130 12.82 -7.08 -2.23
N ALA A 131 13.18 -6.93 -0.95
CA ALA A 131 13.73 -8.01 -0.14
C ALA A 131 12.75 -9.18 0.00
N ALA A 132 11.45 -8.90 0.09
CA ALA A 132 10.41 -9.92 0.06
C ALA A 132 10.13 -10.53 -1.33
N GLY A 133 10.88 -10.12 -2.37
CA GLY A 133 10.68 -10.61 -3.73
C GLY A 133 9.31 -10.21 -4.31
N ILE A 134 8.73 -9.11 -3.84
CA ILE A 134 7.47 -8.60 -4.40
C ILE A 134 7.72 -8.13 -5.82
N GLN A 135 6.99 -8.72 -6.76
CA GLN A 135 7.00 -8.33 -8.16
C GLN A 135 6.13 -7.07 -8.36
N ASP A 136 6.30 -6.38 -9.50
CA ASP A 136 5.53 -5.19 -9.88
C ASP A 136 5.75 -3.91 -9.03
N ILE A 137 6.86 -3.80 -8.30
CA ILE A 137 7.27 -2.57 -7.61
C ILE A 137 7.69 -1.51 -8.67
N PRO A 138 7.30 -0.22 -8.54
CA PRO A 138 7.84 0.85 -9.37
C PRO A 138 9.37 0.89 -9.31
N SER A 139 10.02 1.25 -10.41
CA SER A 139 11.47 1.45 -10.47
C SER A 139 11.81 2.92 -10.73
N GLY A 140 13.06 3.28 -10.43
CA GLY A 140 13.58 4.64 -10.65
C GLY A 140 12.81 5.71 -9.85
N LYS A 141 12.56 6.86 -10.48
CA LYS A 141 11.99 8.04 -9.79
C LYS A 141 10.58 7.82 -9.20
N LEU A 142 9.84 6.82 -9.69
CA LEU A 142 8.49 6.53 -9.21
C LEU A 142 8.47 5.79 -7.86
N SER A 143 9.50 5.02 -7.51
CA SER A 143 9.59 4.40 -6.18
C SER A 143 10.16 5.35 -5.12
N MET A 144 10.71 6.48 -5.55
CA MET A 144 11.35 7.46 -4.68
C MET A 144 10.37 8.42 -4.01
N SER A 145 9.07 8.32 -4.30
CA SER A 145 8.08 9.24 -3.71
C SER A 145 6.74 8.57 -3.42
N PRO A 146 6.01 9.06 -2.40
CA PRO A 146 4.63 8.64 -2.15
C PRO A 146 3.71 8.95 -3.34
N TYR A 147 4.03 9.98 -4.14
CA TYR A 147 3.32 10.33 -5.36
C TYR A 147 3.35 9.19 -6.39
N GLY A 148 4.56 8.67 -6.68
CA GLY A 148 4.71 7.58 -7.63
C GLY A 148 4.03 6.29 -7.16
N TRP A 149 4.06 6.02 -5.86
CA TRP A 149 3.31 4.91 -5.25
C TRP A 149 1.79 5.07 -5.35
N ALA A 150 1.25 6.26 -5.05
CA ALA A 150 -0.17 6.55 -5.22
C ALA A 150 -0.60 6.41 -6.68
N LEU A 151 0.20 6.91 -7.64
CA LEU A 151 -0.06 6.74 -9.06
C LEU A 151 -0.07 5.26 -9.47
N LYS A 152 0.95 4.49 -9.07
CA LYS A 152 1.02 3.04 -9.32
C LYS A 152 -0.23 2.33 -8.81
N LYS A 153 -0.61 2.61 -7.56
CA LYS A 153 -1.83 2.05 -6.95
C LYS A 153 -3.04 2.37 -7.82
N ARG A 154 -3.26 3.64 -8.20
CA ARG A 154 -4.42 4.06 -8.99
C ARG A 154 -4.48 3.34 -10.34
N VAL A 155 -3.36 3.18 -11.02
CA VAL A 155 -3.25 2.38 -12.25
C VAL A 155 -3.61 0.92 -12.00
N MET A 156 -3.09 0.32 -10.92
CA MET A 156 -3.44 -1.06 -10.52
C MET A 156 -4.94 -1.22 -10.26
N LEU A 157 -5.56 -0.26 -9.58
CA LEU A 157 -6.99 -0.26 -9.30
C LEU A 157 -7.82 -0.17 -10.59
N ALA A 158 -7.44 0.70 -11.52
CA ALA A 158 -8.08 0.81 -12.83
C ALA A 158 -7.98 -0.50 -13.61
N LYS A 159 -6.79 -1.12 -13.67
CA LYS A 159 -6.57 -2.43 -14.29
C LYS A 159 -7.44 -3.52 -13.68
N ARG A 160 -7.54 -3.59 -12.36
CA ARG A 160 -8.39 -4.57 -11.64
C ARG A 160 -9.87 -4.39 -11.96
N ARG A 161 -10.34 -3.14 -12.03
CA ARG A 161 -11.72 -2.82 -12.41
C ARG A 161 -12.01 -3.23 -13.85
N MET A 162 -11.08 -2.99 -14.78
CA MET A 162 -11.20 -3.44 -16.17
C MET A 162 -11.25 -4.97 -16.27
N GLU A 163 -10.37 -5.70 -15.56
CA GLU A 163 -10.40 -7.17 -15.50
C GLU A 163 -11.78 -7.69 -15.04
N ALA A 164 -12.36 -7.10 -14.00
CA ALA A 164 -13.68 -7.45 -13.51
C ALA A 164 -14.80 -7.12 -14.51
N ALA A 165 -14.73 -5.97 -15.18
CA ALA A 165 -15.69 -5.59 -16.23
C ALA A 165 -15.65 -6.56 -17.41
N VAL A 166 -14.45 -6.91 -17.90
CA VAL A 166 -14.27 -7.89 -18.99
C VAL A 166 -14.84 -9.26 -18.59
N PHE A 167 -14.63 -9.70 -17.35
CA PHE A 167 -15.20 -10.95 -16.85
C PHE A 167 -16.74 -10.94 -16.90
N LYS A 168 -17.36 -9.82 -16.50
CA LYS A 168 -18.82 -9.66 -16.56
C LYS A 168 -19.33 -9.70 -18.00
N VAL A 169 -18.71 -8.93 -18.91
CA VAL A 169 -19.09 -8.91 -20.33
C VAL A 169 -19.02 -10.31 -20.92
N LYS A 170 -17.94 -11.06 -20.65
CA LYS A 170 -17.80 -12.47 -21.08
C LYS A 170 -18.94 -13.35 -20.55
N ASN A 171 -19.36 -13.15 -19.30
CA ASN A 171 -20.49 -13.88 -18.72
C ASN A 171 -21.85 -13.49 -19.30
N THR A 172 -22.07 -12.21 -19.60
CA THR A 172 -23.29 -11.73 -20.25
C THR A 172 -23.42 -12.31 -21.66
N ILE A 173 -22.33 -12.26 -22.45
CA ILE A 173 -22.29 -12.87 -23.79
C ILE A 173 -22.57 -14.37 -23.70
N LYS A 174 -21.89 -15.10 -22.82
CA LYS A 174 -22.15 -16.55 -22.64
C LYS A 174 -23.61 -16.84 -22.33
N ALA A 175 -24.23 -16.05 -21.45
CA ALA A 175 -25.64 -16.21 -21.11
C ALA A 175 -26.57 -15.95 -22.31
N ALA A 176 -26.30 -14.91 -23.10
CA ALA A 176 -27.06 -14.59 -24.30
C ALA A 176 -26.99 -15.72 -25.36
N PHE A 177 -25.88 -16.45 -25.41
CA PHE A 177 -25.70 -17.62 -26.29
C PHE A 177 -26.04 -18.96 -25.61
N GLY A 178 -26.79 -18.97 -24.52
CA GLY A 178 -27.23 -20.20 -23.82
C GLY A 178 -26.12 -21.00 -23.15
N LYS A 179 -24.89 -20.48 -23.08
CA LYS A 179 -23.72 -21.14 -22.48
C LYS A 179 -23.69 -20.91 -20.96
N LYS A 180 -23.20 -21.90 -20.21
CA LYS A 180 -23.05 -21.82 -18.74
C LYS A 180 -22.13 -20.65 -18.34
N LYS A 181 -22.62 -19.78 -17.46
CA LYS A 181 -21.87 -18.65 -16.89
C LYS A 181 -20.65 -19.16 -16.09
N VAL A 182 -19.54 -18.42 -16.15
CA VAL A 182 -18.39 -18.69 -15.28
C VAL A 182 -18.70 -18.18 -13.88
N PRO A 183 -18.54 -18.99 -12.82
CA PRO A 183 -18.87 -18.56 -11.46
C PRO A 183 -18.09 -17.33 -11.00
N ASN A 184 -18.74 -16.41 -10.29
CA ASN A 184 -18.09 -15.24 -9.69
C ASN A 184 -16.99 -15.62 -8.69
N THR A 185 -17.06 -16.82 -8.10
CA THR A 185 -15.99 -17.37 -7.25
C THR A 185 -14.66 -17.50 -7.98
N LYS A 186 -14.65 -17.77 -9.31
CA LYS A 186 -13.42 -17.79 -10.11
C LYS A 186 -12.83 -16.39 -10.30
N LEU A 187 -13.67 -15.37 -10.52
CA LEU A 187 -13.21 -13.97 -10.54
C LEU A 187 -12.61 -13.57 -9.18
N LEU A 188 -13.33 -13.86 -8.09
CA LEU A 188 -12.86 -13.55 -6.73
C LEU A 188 -11.55 -14.28 -6.39
N ALA A 189 -11.41 -15.55 -6.76
CA ALA A 189 -10.17 -16.30 -6.60
C ALA A 189 -9.02 -15.65 -7.39
N SER A 190 -9.27 -15.26 -8.65
CA SER A 190 -8.28 -14.58 -9.49
C SER A 190 -7.85 -13.22 -8.92
N LEU A 191 -8.80 -12.46 -8.35
CA LEU A 191 -8.51 -11.18 -7.71
C LEU A 191 -7.74 -11.35 -6.40
N ARG A 192 -8.00 -12.42 -5.62
CA ARG A 192 -7.27 -12.74 -4.37
C ARG A 192 -5.82 -13.11 -4.59
N ALA A 193 -5.54 -13.80 -5.70
CA ALA A 193 -4.18 -14.22 -6.04
C ALA A 193 -3.27 -13.04 -6.45
N LYS A 194 -3.85 -11.84 -6.63
CA LYS A 194 -3.14 -10.66 -7.08
C LYS A 194 -3.15 -9.57 -6.01
N PRO A 195 -2.21 -8.61 -6.06
CA PRO A 195 -2.17 -7.53 -5.08
C PRO A 195 -3.47 -6.71 -5.10
N VAL A 196 -3.92 -6.30 -3.92
CA VAL A 196 -5.19 -5.61 -3.71
C VAL A 196 -4.93 -4.13 -3.46
N PRO A 197 -5.15 -3.26 -4.46
CA PRO A 197 -5.09 -1.81 -4.27
C PRO A 197 -6.37 -1.30 -3.61
N VAL A 198 -6.23 -0.54 -2.53
CA VAL A 198 -7.35 -0.05 -1.71
C VAL A 198 -7.38 1.47 -1.69
N SER A 199 -8.50 2.07 -2.09
CA SER A 199 -8.78 3.50 -1.80
C SER A 199 -9.67 3.59 -0.57
N ILE A 200 -9.26 4.33 0.44
CA ILE A 200 -10.16 4.65 1.56
C ILE A 200 -10.95 5.90 1.16
N ARG A 201 -12.09 5.69 0.48
CA ARG A 201 -12.98 6.77 0.03
C ARG A 201 -13.57 7.62 1.19
N GLN A 202 -13.40 7.21 2.45
CA GLN A 202 -13.94 7.91 3.62
C GLN A 202 -13.01 9.00 4.19
N GLY A 203 -11.73 9.06 3.81
CA GLY A 203 -10.77 10.02 4.35
C GLY A 203 -11.01 11.50 4.03
N ILE A 204 -12.06 11.85 3.27
CA ILE A 204 -12.32 13.25 2.87
C ILE A 204 -13.73 13.74 3.24
N LYS A 205 -14.75 12.88 3.38
CA LYS A 205 -16.12 13.33 3.66
C LYS A 205 -16.51 13.38 5.15
N SER A 206 -15.70 12.84 6.05
CA SER A 206 -16.03 12.78 7.50
C SER A 206 -14.78 12.80 8.41
N ALA A 207 -13.77 13.59 8.05
CA ALA A 207 -12.44 13.52 8.63
C ALA A 207 -12.30 14.26 9.97
N GLN A 208 -12.79 13.62 11.03
CA GLN A 208 -12.08 13.46 12.31
C GLN A 208 -12.65 12.27 13.07
N ALA A 209 -13.97 12.07 13.02
CA ALA A 209 -14.66 10.98 13.73
C ALA A 209 -14.55 9.62 13.03
N ASP A 210 -14.65 9.56 11.69
CA ASP A 210 -14.55 8.30 10.94
C ASP A 210 -13.11 7.78 10.83
N TYR A 211 -12.14 8.70 10.86
CA TYR A 211 -10.72 8.38 10.94
C TYR A 211 -10.47 7.58 12.24
N ARG A 212 -10.94 8.09 13.38
CA ARG A 212 -10.92 7.40 14.69
C ARG A 212 -11.66 6.06 14.76
N ALA A 213 -12.69 5.87 13.94
CA ALA A 213 -13.51 4.66 13.97
C ALA A 213 -12.98 3.51 13.08
N GLN A 214 -12.18 3.82 12.05
CA GLN A 214 -11.55 2.80 11.17
C GLN A 214 -10.16 2.36 11.66
N GLU A 215 -9.58 3.12 12.60
CA GLU A 215 -8.20 3.04 13.11
C GLU A 215 -7.79 1.70 13.74
N THR A 216 -8.72 0.85 14.17
CA THR A 216 -8.41 -0.35 14.97
C THR A 216 -8.55 -1.68 14.23
N GLN A 217 -9.12 -1.71 13.02
CA GLN A 217 -9.35 -2.98 12.31
C GLN A 217 -8.51 -3.10 11.04
N PRO A 218 -7.83 -4.24 10.83
CA PRO A 218 -7.05 -4.47 9.62
C PRO A 218 -7.95 -4.38 8.38
N LEU A 219 -7.36 -3.95 7.25
CA LEU A 219 -8.06 -3.82 5.97
C LEU A 219 -8.90 -5.07 5.65
N ASN A 220 -10.22 -4.90 5.51
CA ASN A 220 -11.11 -6.00 5.14
C ASN A 220 -11.03 -6.27 3.62
N VAL A 221 -9.97 -6.99 3.24
CA VAL A 221 -9.66 -7.36 1.85
C VAL A 221 -10.83 -8.08 1.17
N LYS A 222 -11.56 -8.93 1.91
CA LYS A 222 -12.73 -9.65 1.38
C LYS A 222 -13.83 -8.69 0.93
N ARG A 223 -14.18 -7.69 1.75
CA ARG A 223 -15.16 -6.66 1.41
C ARG A 223 -14.71 -5.84 0.20
N ILE A 224 -13.43 -5.48 0.12
CA ILE A 224 -12.87 -4.70 -0.99
C ILE A 224 -12.94 -5.49 -2.31
N LEU A 225 -12.55 -6.76 -2.30
CA LEU A 225 -12.62 -7.63 -3.47
C LEU A 225 -14.06 -7.85 -3.95
N MET A 226 -15.01 -8.01 -3.01
CA MET A 226 -16.43 -8.09 -3.35
C MET A 226 -16.93 -6.82 -4.02
N ASN A 227 -16.54 -5.64 -3.52
CA ASN A 227 -16.91 -4.37 -4.13
C ASN A 227 -16.31 -4.19 -5.54
N MET A 228 -15.05 -4.59 -5.76
CA MET A 228 -14.42 -4.56 -7.09
C MET A 228 -15.11 -5.52 -8.06
N ALA A 229 -15.45 -6.73 -7.62
CA ALA A 229 -16.20 -7.69 -8.42
C ALA A 229 -17.63 -7.20 -8.71
N ALA A 230 -18.25 -6.46 -7.78
CA ALA A 230 -19.57 -5.88 -7.93
C ALA A 230 -19.59 -4.64 -8.83
N GLY A 231 -18.48 -3.91 -8.97
CA GLY A 231 -18.33 -2.76 -9.88
C GLY A 231 -18.83 -1.42 -9.32
N ARG A 232 -18.51 -1.10 -8.06
CA ARG A 232 -18.75 0.23 -7.43
C ARG A 232 -17.46 1.06 -7.26
#